data_AF-A0A182T710-F1
#
_entry.id   AF-A0A182T710-F1
#
_cell.length_a   1.000
_cell.length_b   1.000
_cell.length_c   1.000
_cell.angle_alpha   90.00
_cell.angle_beta   90.00
_cell.angle_gamma   90.00
#
_symmetry.space_group_name_H-M   'P 1'
#
loop_
_entity.id
_entity.type
_entity.pdbx_description
1 polymer ?
#
loop_
_entity_poly.entity_id
_entity_poly.type
_entity_poly.pdbx_seq_one_letter_code
_entity_poly.pdbx_strand_id
1 'polypeptide(L)'
;NCFTRLDRTTQLKEFLKNDQKSNLFDIDVAIKVCRDASYVDEALQLAKAHRKHDACLSILTEDMGQFEEALSYIESLACADAERSIKRYGSVLMSNCPTRTIALLKKLCTEYATNARNSTQGRDALTVADLLSDVNINDDGGHGNPEEFIHLFDDTELLIDFLEHLTRFVPASSQCVYSTLIEHYLYKWRESSAVEEKLLDLLKFNTERYDKNHALAQCRVHEFWPGVMYLYEEDKLYHLIIRHYLRHRQYDELLACCRKLAHNNASLWLLTLNGLKNDAQAPAHLFNQILQVISQKRLQAPLQVLDCLAVDQGPTF
;
A
#
# COMPACT_ATOMS: atom_id res chain seq x y z
N ASN A 1 17.96 35.12 31.37
CA ASN A 1 18.30 34.82 32.78
C ASN A 1 17.80 35.82 33.81
N CYS A 2 17.58 37.12 33.54
CA CYS A 2 17.06 38.03 34.57
C CYS A 2 15.53 37.96 34.77
N PHE A 3 14.73 37.86 33.70
CA PHE A 3 13.27 38.00 33.84
C PHE A 3 12.56 36.77 34.42
N THR A 4 13.01 35.55 34.11
CA THR A 4 12.43 34.30 34.64
C THR A 4 12.76 34.05 36.12
N ARG A 5 13.81 34.68 36.66
CA ARG A 5 14.17 34.58 38.10
C ARG A 5 13.44 35.59 38.98
N LEU A 6 12.72 36.55 38.40
CA LEU A 6 12.11 37.68 39.10
C LEU A 6 10.57 37.67 39.07
N ASP A 7 9.94 36.60 38.58
CA ASP A 7 8.47 36.43 38.49
C ASP A 7 7.71 37.60 37.81
N ARG A 8 8.40 38.36 36.95
CA ARG A 8 7.81 39.48 36.22
C ARG A 8 7.14 39.01 34.93
N THR A 9 6.06 38.24 35.09
CA THR A 9 5.30 37.60 34.00
C THR A 9 4.76 38.59 32.97
N THR A 10 4.32 39.77 33.39
CA THR A 10 3.79 40.81 32.50
C THR A 10 4.87 41.46 31.63
N GLN A 11 6.03 41.77 32.21
CA GLN A 11 7.16 42.37 31.49
C GLN A 11 7.81 41.38 30.51
N LEU A 12 7.83 40.09 30.86
CA LEU A 12 8.28 39.03 29.94
C LEU A 12 7.34 38.92 28.74
N LYS A 13 6.02 38.92 28.95
CA LYS A 13 5.01 38.89 27.87
C LYS A 13 5.14 40.08 26.93
N GLU A 14 5.29 41.29 27.45
CA GLU A 14 5.52 42.49 26.64
C GLU A 14 6.85 42.45 25.88
N PHE A 15 7.89 41.88 26.49
CA PHE A 15 9.19 41.74 25.85
C PHE A 15 9.14 40.73 24.69
N LEU A 16 8.49 39.59 24.88
CA LEU A 16 8.37 38.52 23.88
C LEU A 16 7.43 38.88 22.72
N LYS A 17 6.38 39.68 22.96
CA LYS A 17 5.43 40.12 21.93
C LYS A 17 5.97 41.23 21.02
N ASN A 18 7.11 41.83 21.36
CA ASN A 18 7.60 42.98 20.62
C ASN A 18 8.54 42.51 19.50
N ASP A 19 8.01 42.35 18.29
CA ASP A 19 8.73 41.82 17.12
C ASP A 19 10.05 42.55 16.80
N GLN A 20 10.13 43.84 17.15
CA GLN A 20 11.35 44.64 16.98
C GLN A 20 12.53 44.17 17.85
N LYS A 21 12.26 43.35 18.87
CA LYS A 21 13.25 42.81 19.80
C LYS A 21 13.63 41.35 19.51
N SER A 22 13.03 40.73 18.50
CA SER A 22 13.30 39.33 18.12
C SER A 22 14.78 39.09 17.73
N ASN A 23 15.46 40.10 17.17
CA ASN A 23 16.88 40.03 16.86
C ASN A 23 17.82 40.17 18.08
N LEU A 24 17.29 40.45 19.28
CA LEU A 24 18.08 40.70 20.49
C LEU A 24 18.40 39.45 21.30
N PHE A 25 17.79 38.31 20.98
CA PHE A 25 18.00 37.06 21.71
C PHE A 25 17.83 35.85 20.80
N ASP A 26 18.46 34.75 21.18
CA ASP A 26 18.27 33.47 20.51
C ASP A 26 16.88 32.91 20.86
N ILE A 27 16.03 32.78 19.84
CA ILE A 27 14.64 32.32 19.96
C ILE A 27 14.58 30.90 20.52
N ASP A 28 15.49 30.00 20.11
CA ASP A 28 15.49 28.62 20.58
C ASP A 28 15.88 28.54 22.06
N VAL A 29 16.82 29.38 22.49
CA VAL A 29 17.16 29.52 23.91
C VAL A 29 16.01 30.14 24.70
N ALA A 30 15.33 31.15 24.14
CA ALA A 30 14.20 31.78 24.80
C ALA A 30 13.02 30.80 24.99
N ILE A 31 12.70 29.99 23.98
CA ILE A 31 11.68 28.94 24.09
C ILE A 31 12.05 27.96 25.21
N LYS A 32 13.29 27.45 25.22
CA LYS A 32 13.75 26.52 26.28
C LYS A 32 13.65 27.13 27.68
N VAL A 33 14.14 28.36 27.85
CA VAL A 33 14.09 29.06 29.13
C VAL A 33 12.64 29.31 29.58
N CYS A 34 11.71 29.55 28.66
CA CYS A 34 10.29 29.68 28.98
C CYS A 34 9.70 28.32 29.40
N ARG A 35 10.01 27.23 28.70
CA ARG A 35 9.61 25.86 29.07
C ARG A 35 10.13 25.48 30.46
N ASP A 36 11.42 25.70 30.73
CA ASP A 36 12.07 25.40 32.01
C ASP A 36 11.48 26.19 33.20
N ALA A 37 11.02 27.42 32.93
CA ALA A 37 10.36 28.28 33.90
C ALA A 37 8.83 28.05 33.99
N SER A 38 8.32 26.97 33.38
CA SER A 38 6.89 26.61 33.34
C SER A 38 5.98 27.65 32.66
N TYR A 39 6.53 28.54 31.83
CA TYR A 39 5.79 29.47 30.96
C TYR A 39 5.50 28.80 29.60
N VAL A 40 4.75 27.70 29.63
CA VAL A 40 4.51 26.82 28.48
C VAL A 40 3.68 27.51 27.39
N ASP A 41 2.65 28.26 27.78
CA ASP A 41 1.79 28.98 26.83
C ASP A 41 2.56 30.08 26.07
N GLU A 42 3.43 30.81 26.78
CA GLU A 42 4.26 31.85 26.20
C GLU A 42 5.32 31.25 25.28
N ALA A 43 5.93 30.12 25.66
CA ALA A 43 6.86 29.37 24.83
C ALA A 43 6.20 28.92 23.52
N LEU A 44 4.95 28.44 23.59
CA LEU A 44 4.16 28.03 22.44
C LEU A 44 3.83 29.21 21.51
N GLN A 45 3.41 30.35 22.07
CA GLN A 45 3.14 31.55 21.27
C GLN A 45 4.39 32.05 20.55
N LEU A 46 5.53 32.07 21.25
CA LEU A 46 6.82 32.46 20.69
C LEU A 46 7.25 31.51 19.56
N ALA A 47 7.12 30.19 19.78
CA ALA A 47 7.44 29.19 18.77
C ALA A 47 6.56 29.33 17.51
N LYS A 48 5.25 29.58 17.69
CA LYS A 48 4.30 29.78 16.59
C LYS A 48 4.63 31.05 15.80
N ALA A 49 4.92 32.16 16.47
CA ALA A 49 5.27 33.44 15.85
C ALA A 49 6.52 33.34 14.96
N HIS A 50 7.51 32.56 15.39
CA HIS A 50 8.77 32.39 14.68
C HIS A 50 8.84 31.15 13.78
N ARG A 51 7.71 30.47 13.50
CA ARG A 51 7.63 29.27 12.66
C ARG A 51 8.58 28.14 13.10
N LYS A 52 8.83 28.02 14.40
CA LYS A 52 9.61 26.93 14.98
C LYS A 52 8.72 25.69 15.18
N HIS A 53 8.33 25.04 14.07
CA HIS A 53 7.34 23.97 14.05
C HIS A 53 7.66 22.81 15.01
N ASP A 54 8.91 22.33 15.03
CA ASP A 54 9.36 21.29 15.96
C ASP A 54 9.17 21.70 17.42
N ALA A 55 9.51 22.95 17.77
CA ALA A 55 9.34 23.45 19.12
C ALA A 55 7.84 23.54 19.48
N CYS A 56 7.00 24.07 18.59
CA CYS A 56 5.55 24.10 18.78
C CYS A 56 4.97 22.71 19.05
N LEU A 57 5.34 21.73 18.23
CA LEU A 57 4.81 20.38 18.31
C LEU A 57 5.31 19.66 19.55
N SER A 58 6.61 19.76 19.87
CA SER A 58 7.13 19.19 21.12
C SER A 58 6.43 19.77 22.36
N ILE A 59 6.15 21.07 22.39
CA ILE A 59 5.39 21.68 23.51
C ILE A 59 3.96 21.12 23.57
N LEU A 60 3.26 21.06 22.44
CA LEU A 60 1.89 20.55 22.40
C LEU A 60 1.79 19.08 22.78
N THR A 61 2.73 18.24 22.31
CA THR A 61 2.67 16.78 22.54
C THR A 61 3.29 16.35 23.87
N GLU A 62 4.40 16.96 24.29
CA GLU A 62 5.17 16.51 25.47
C GLU A 62 4.79 17.29 26.74
N ASP A 63 4.63 18.62 26.65
CA ASP A 63 4.38 19.45 27.84
C ASP A 63 2.89 19.59 28.14
N MET A 64 2.07 19.78 27.10
CA MET A 64 0.63 20.08 27.24
C MET A 64 -0.26 18.84 27.05
N GLY A 65 0.21 17.80 26.37
CA GLY A 65 -0.59 16.62 26.01
C GLY A 65 -1.79 16.94 25.09
N GLN A 66 -1.74 18.06 24.37
CA GLN A 66 -2.81 18.53 23.50
C GLN A 66 -2.61 18.04 22.06
N PHE A 67 -2.78 16.73 21.85
CA PHE A 67 -2.58 16.08 20.54
C PHE A 67 -3.54 16.60 19.45
N GLU A 68 -4.77 16.94 19.83
CA GLU A 68 -5.77 17.51 18.92
C GLU A 68 -5.36 18.90 18.40
N GLU A 69 -4.74 19.72 19.25
CA GLU A 69 -4.20 21.03 18.85
C GLU A 69 -2.91 20.88 18.03
N ALA A 70 -2.10 19.87 18.32
CA ALA A 70 -0.94 19.53 17.49
C ALA A 70 -1.38 19.19 16.07
N LEU A 71 -2.41 18.36 15.91
CA LEU A 71 -2.95 17.99 14.59
C LEU A 71 -3.54 19.19 13.84
N SER A 72 -4.29 20.06 14.52
CA SER A 72 -4.81 21.28 13.90
C SER A 72 -3.70 22.25 13.48
N TYR A 73 -2.60 22.30 14.26
CA TYR A 73 -1.42 23.07 13.89
C TYR A 73 -0.75 22.50 12.64
N ILE A 74 -0.51 21.18 12.57
CA ILE A 74 0.08 20.52 11.40
C ILE A 74 -0.78 20.76 10.15
N GLU A 75 -2.11 20.66 10.28
CA GLU A 75 -3.04 20.90 9.17
C GLU A 75 -2.98 22.33 8.61
N SER A 76 -2.53 23.30 9.41
CA SER A 76 -2.34 24.69 8.98
C SER A 76 -0.99 24.97 8.30
N LEU A 77 -0.05 24.01 8.33
CA LEU A 77 1.28 24.15 7.75
C LEU A 77 1.30 23.95 6.23
N ALA A 78 2.37 24.42 5.59
CA ALA A 78 2.65 24.07 4.20
C ALA A 78 3.01 22.58 4.08
N CYS A 79 2.75 21.96 2.92
CA CYS A 79 2.92 20.52 2.68
C CYS A 79 4.24 19.96 3.23
N ALA A 80 5.36 20.57 2.82
CA ALA A 80 6.70 20.11 3.20
C ALA A 80 6.96 20.18 4.72
N ASP A 81 6.38 21.16 5.41
CA ASP A 81 6.53 21.31 6.86
C ASP A 81 5.56 20.38 7.61
N ALA A 82 4.35 20.16 7.08
CA ALA A 82 3.39 19.20 7.59
C ALA A 82 3.92 17.76 7.50
N GLU A 83 4.50 17.39 6.37
CA GLU A 83 5.12 16.07 6.16
C GLU A 83 6.29 15.83 7.13
N ARG A 84 7.22 16.80 7.24
CA ARG A 84 8.33 16.70 8.20
C ARG A 84 7.83 16.55 9.64
N SER A 85 6.76 17.28 9.98
CA SER A 85 6.13 17.21 11.30
C SER A 85 5.53 15.83 11.56
N ILE A 86 4.77 15.26 10.61
CA ILE A 86 4.19 13.93 10.77
C ILE A 86 5.24 12.83 10.82
N LYS A 87 6.32 12.92 10.03
CA LYS A 87 7.41 11.93 10.12
C LYS A 87 8.01 11.83 11.53
N ARG A 88 8.04 12.95 12.26
CA ARG A 88 8.65 13.01 13.60
C ARG A 88 7.68 12.72 14.73
N TYR A 89 6.46 13.24 14.65
CA TYR A 89 5.46 13.16 15.72
C TYR A 89 4.34 12.15 15.43
N GLY A 90 4.31 11.56 14.24
CA GLY A 90 3.24 10.69 13.75
C GLY A 90 2.99 9.47 14.62
N SER A 91 4.03 8.84 15.17
CA SER A 91 3.87 7.69 16.06
C SER A 91 3.10 8.06 17.34
N VAL A 92 3.49 9.16 17.98
CA VAL A 92 2.83 9.68 19.19
C VAL A 92 1.38 10.08 18.88
N LEU A 93 1.14 10.72 17.73
CA LEU A 93 -0.19 11.15 17.30
C LEU A 93 -1.08 9.94 16.96
N MET A 94 -0.53 8.91 16.33
CA MET A 94 -1.26 7.66 16.05
C MET A 94 -1.64 6.92 17.33
N SER A 95 -0.77 6.90 18.34
CA SER A 95 -1.08 6.25 19.62
C SER A 95 -2.17 6.96 20.43
N ASN A 96 -2.30 8.28 20.31
CA ASN A 96 -3.25 9.06 21.12
C ASN A 96 -4.53 9.45 20.37
N CYS A 97 -4.43 9.79 19.08
CA CYS A 97 -5.52 10.29 18.24
C CYS A 97 -5.48 9.62 16.84
N PRO A 98 -5.65 8.29 16.73
CA PRO A 98 -5.46 7.56 15.47
C PRO A 98 -6.41 8.04 14.37
N THR A 99 -7.71 8.14 14.64
CA THR A 99 -8.72 8.50 13.64
C THR A 99 -8.44 9.85 12.99
N ARG A 100 -8.07 10.86 13.78
CA ARG A 100 -7.78 12.20 13.27
C ARG A 100 -6.43 12.25 12.55
N THR A 101 -5.44 11.51 13.05
CA THR A 101 -4.13 11.41 12.39
C THR A 101 -4.24 10.77 11.02
N ILE A 102 -5.05 9.71 10.88
CA ILE A 102 -5.32 9.04 9.60
C ILE A 102 -6.05 9.97 8.63
N ALA A 103 -7.05 10.73 9.11
CA ALA A 103 -7.73 11.72 8.28
C ALA A 103 -6.75 12.76 7.73
N LEU A 104 -5.80 13.22 8.55
CA LEU A 104 -4.75 14.14 8.12
C LEU A 104 -3.78 13.50 7.12
N LEU A 105 -3.35 12.25 7.35
CA LEU A 105 -2.52 11.50 6.41
C LEU A 105 -3.19 11.32 5.04
N LYS A 106 -4.47 10.95 5.03
CA LYS A 106 -5.29 10.85 3.81
C LYS A 106 -5.31 12.18 3.07
N LYS A 107 -5.54 13.29 3.79
CA LYS A 107 -5.54 14.65 3.23
C LYS A 107 -4.20 15.04 2.62
N LEU A 108 -3.09 14.76 3.32
CA LEU A 108 -1.74 15.05 2.84
C LEU A 108 -1.40 14.27 1.56
N CYS A 109 -1.80 13.00 1.49
CA CYS A 109 -1.52 12.18 0.32
C CYS A 109 -2.43 12.50 -0.90
N THR A 110 -3.57 13.19 -0.70
CA THR A 110 -4.58 13.41 -1.77
C THR A 110 -4.79 14.88 -2.14
N GLU A 111 -5.06 15.75 -1.17
CA GLU A 111 -5.42 17.16 -1.41
C GLU A 111 -4.18 18.04 -1.62
N TYR A 112 -3.12 17.79 -0.85
CA TYR A 112 -1.88 18.55 -1.02
C TYR A 112 -1.18 18.22 -2.35
N ALA A 113 -1.30 16.97 -2.82
CA ALA A 113 -0.82 16.54 -4.13
C ALA A 113 -1.51 17.25 -5.31
N THR A 114 -2.78 17.68 -5.15
CA THR A 114 -3.52 18.39 -6.19
C THR A 114 -3.27 19.91 -6.17
N ASN A 115 -3.12 20.51 -4.99
CA ASN A 115 -2.87 21.96 -4.86
C ASN A 115 -1.46 22.40 -5.30
N ALA A 116 -0.47 21.50 -5.24
CA ALA A 116 0.87 21.76 -5.81
C ALA A 116 0.82 21.93 -7.34
N ARG A 117 -0.02 21.14 -8.03
CA ARG A 117 -0.21 21.23 -9.49
C ARG A 117 -0.92 22.51 -9.94
N ASN A 118 -1.76 23.09 -9.08
CA ASN A 118 -2.50 24.32 -9.38
C ASN A 118 -1.70 25.59 -9.01
N SER A 119 -0.70 25.49 -8.14
CA SER A 119 0.11 26.65 -7.70
C SER A 119 1.16 27.10 -8.72
N THR A 120 1.41 26.33 -9.78
CA THR A 120 2.27 26.73 -10.91
C THR A 120 1.54 27.50 -12.01
N GLN A 121 0.20 27.64 -11.97
CA GLN A 121 -0.58 28.36 -12.99
C GLN A 121 -0.62 29.90 -12.83
N GLY A 122 0.18 30.47 -11.92
CA GLY A 122 0.19 31.92 -11.63
C GLY A 122 1.50 32.66 -11.95
N ARG A 123 2.41 32.08 -12.74
CA ARG A 123 3.62 32.79 -13.20
C ARG A 123 3.49 33.13 -14.68
N ASP A 124 3.08 34.37 -14.94
CA ASP A 124 3.23 34.99 -16.25
C ASP A 124 4.72 35.00 -16.65
N ALA A 125 5.01 34.45 -17.83
CA ALA A 125 6.31 34.18 -18.46
C ALA A 125 6.95 32.81 -18.13
N LEU A 126 6.65 31.84 -19.00
CA LEU A 126 7.40 30.59 -19.18
C LEU A 126 8.88 30.91 -19.42
N THR A 127 9.73 30.60 -18.44
CA THR A 127 11.19 30.72 -18.63
C THR A 127 11.71 29.45 -19.30
N VAL A 128 12.84 29.56 -20.00
CA VAL A 128 13.51 28.40 -20.62
C VAL A 128 13.88 27.34 -19.57
N ALA A 129 14.00 27.73 -18.29
CA ALA A 129 14.20 26.80 -17.18
C ALA A 129 12.97 25.92 -16.91
N ASP A 130 11.75 26.45 -17.03
CA ASP A 130 10.50 25.70 -16.83
C ASP A 130 10.25 24.67 -17.95
N LEU A 131 10.64 25.01 -19.19
CA LEU A 131 10.58 24.06 -20.31
C LEU A 131 11.63 22.94 -20.19
N LEU A 132 12.71 23.17 -19.43
CA LEU A 132 13.76 22.17 -19.21
C LEU A 132 13.47 21.29 -17.97
N SER A 133 12.67 21.76 -16.99
CA SER A 133 12.19 20.91 -15.90
C SER A 133 11.21 19.84 -16.37
N ASP A 134 10.37 20.14 -17.36
CA ASP A 134 9.41 19.17 -17.94
C ASP A 134 10.08 18.00 -18.70
N VAL A 135 11.37 18.11 -19.03
CA VAL A 135 12.15 17.05 -19.68
C VAL A 135 12.85 16.16 -18.63
N ASN A 136 12.93 16.61 -17.37
CA ASN A 136 13.54 15.84 -16.30
C ASN A 136 12.46 14.99 -15.62
N ILE A 137 12.26 13.77 -16.12
CA ILE A 137 11.34 12.72 -15.62
C ILE A 137 11.59 12.35 -14.13
N ASN A 138 12.53 13.01 -13.45
CA ASN A 138 12.95 12.74 -12.08
C ASN A 138 12.69 13.89 -11.10
N ASP A 139 11.97 14.95 -11.48
CA ASP A 139 11.52 15.97 -10.52
C ASP A 139 10.27 15.46 -9.78
N ASP A 140 10.52 14.65 -8.76
CA ASP A 140 9.57 14.23 -7.74
C ASP A 140 9.10 15.48 -6.99
N GLY A 141 8.04 16.09 -7.50
CA GLY A 141 7.53 17.38 -7.07
C GLY A 141 7.01 17.37 -5.64
N GLY A 142 7.90 17.41 -4.63
CA GLY A 142 7.59 17.73 -3.24
C GLY A 142 6.39 16.98 -2.66
N HIS A 143 6.21 15.72 -3.04
CA HIS A 143 5.15 14.87 -2.55
C HIS A 143 5.74 13.95 -1.48
N GLY A 144 5.20 13.98 -0.26
CA GLY A 144 5.51 12.96 0.73
C GLY A 144 5.11 11.59 0.20
N ASN A 145 6.07 10.69 0.08
CA ASN A 145 5.80 9.33 -0.39
C ASN A 145 4.85 8.65 0.62
N PRO A 146 3.63 8.25 0.22
CA PRO A 146 2.67 7.64 1.14
C PRO A 146 3.20 6.39 1.85
N GLU A 147 4.16 5.71 1.22
CA GLU A 147 4.86 4.55 1.80
C GLU A 147 5.61 4.89 3.09
N GLU A 148 6.15 6.11 3.18
CA GLU A 148 6.88 6.54 4.38
C GLU A 148 5.98 6.61 5.60
N PHE A 149 4.65 6.60 5.45
CA PHE A 149 3.72 6.62 6.58
C PHE A 149 3.21 5.23 6.97
N ILE A 150 3.45 4.18 6.17
CA ILE A 150 2.94 2.83 6.44
C ILE A 150 3.42 2.30 7.80
N HIS A 151 4.67 2.61 8.17
CA HIS A 151 5.27 2.18 9.44
C HIS A 151 4.63 2.83 10.69
N LEU A 152 3.77 3.85 10.53
CA LEU A 152 3.08 4.51 11.63
C LEU A 152 1.84 3.74 12.11
N PHE A 153 1.40 2.73 11.36
CA PHE A 153 0.19 1.97 11.67
C PHE A 153 0.53 0.68 12.41
N ASP A 154 0.07 0.58 13.66
CA ASP A 154 0.09 -0.68 14.41
C ASP A 154 -1.18 -1.52 14.14
N ASP A 155 -2.30 -0.87 13.84
CA ASP A 155 -3.59 -1.51 13.58
C ASP A 155 -3.78 -1.80 12.09
N THR A 156 -3.98 -3.08 11.77
CA THR A 156 -4.19 -3.57 10.40
C THR A 156 -5.45 -3.03 9.74
N GLU A 157 -6.55 -2.79 10.46
CA GLU A 157 -7.79 -2.26 9.87
C GLU A 157 -7.63 -0.82 9.42
N LEU A 158 -6.98 -0.01 10.26
CA LEU A 158 -6.67 1.38 9.97
C LEU A 158 -5.69 1.50 8.81
N LEU A 159 -4.71 0.60 8.73
CA LEU A 159 -3.78 0.53 7.62
C LEU A 159 -4.51 0.19 6.30
N ILE A 160 -5.40 -0.81 6.32
CA ILE A 160 -6.19 -1.18 5.15
C ILE A 160 -7.07 0.01 4.69
N ASP A 161 -7.75 0.70 5.60
CA ASP A 161 -8.57 1.88 5.29
C ASP A 161 -7.74 3.04 4.68
N PHE A 162 -6.49 3.20 5.15
CA PHE A 162 -5.56 4.16 4.56
C PHE A 162 -5.11 3.75 3.16
N LEU A 163 -4.68 2.49 2.96
CA LEU A 163 -4.23 1.97 1.67
C LEU A 163 -5.37 1.95 0.63
N GLU A 164 -6.59 1.55 1.02
CA GLU A 164 -7.80 1.62 0.17
C GLU A 164 -8.04 3.06 -0.33
N HIS A 165 -7.87 4.04 0.56
CA HIS A 165 -7.98 5.44 0.19
C HIS A 165 -6.91 5.86 -0.83
N LEU A 166 -5.65 5.48 -0.63
CA LEU A 166 -4.56 5.76 -1.56
C LEU A 166 -4.82 5.17 -2.95
N THR A 167 -5.22 3.89 -3.02
CA THR A 167 -5.50 3.23 -4.30
C THR A 167 -6.66 3.87 -5.07
N ARG A 168 -7.61 4.50 -4.37
CA ARG A 168 -8.78 5.15 -4.97
C ARG A 168 -8.51 6.57 -5.44
N PHE A 169 -7.73 7.34 -4.69
CA PHE A 169 -7.56 8.79 -4.92
C PHE A 169 -6.18 9.18 -5.44
N VAL A 170 -5.18 8.30 -5.33
CA VAL A 170 -3.79 8.56 -5.75
C VAL A 170 -3.41 7.62 -6.89
N PRO A 171 -3.63 8.01 -8.16
CA PRO A 171 -3.30 7.17 -9.33
C PRO A 171 -1.79 7.00 -9.54
N ALA A 172 -0.97 7.81 -8.86
CA ALA A 172 0.49 7.70 -8.82
C ALA A 172 1.00 6.77 -7.70
N SER A 173 0.11 6.05 -7.02
CA SER A 173 0.50 5.09 -5.99
C SER A 173 1.48 4.06 -6.55
N SER A 174 2.55 3.82 -5.78
CA SER A 174 3.61 2.89 -6.13
C SER A 174 3.15 1.44 -6.03
N GLN A 175 3.96 0.55 -6.58
CA GLN A 175 3.74 -0.90 -6.51
C GLN A 175 3.78 -1.44 -5.08
N CYS A 176 4.51 -0.79 -4.17
CA CYS A 176 4.60 -1.19 -2.76
C CYS A 176 3.25 -1.04 -2.05
N VAL A 177 2.51 0.05 -2.32
CA VAL A 177 1.17 0.28 -1.76
C VAL A 177 0.20 -0.85 -2.13
N TYR A 178 0.22 -1.29 -3.40
CA TYR A 178 -0.60 -2.42 -3.83
C TYR A 178 -0.11 -3.75 -3.23
N SER A 179 1.20 -3.97 -3.18
CA SER A 179 1.77 -5.20 -2.62
C SER A 179 1.43 -5.35 -1.14
N THR A 180 1.61 -4.28 -0.36
CA THR A 180 1.22 -4.25 1.06
C THR A 180 -0.29 -4.38 1.24
N LEU A 181 -1.13 -3.77 0.40
CA LEU A 181 -2.58 -3.96 0.49
C LEU A 181 -2.97 -5.42 0.23
N ILE A 182 -2.38 -6.05 -0.79
CA ILE A 182 -2.60 -7.47 -1.11
C ILE A 182 -2.17 -8.36 0.06
N GLU A 183 -1.01 -8.09 0.68
CA GLU A 183 -0.54 -8.81 1.87
C GLU A 183 -1.54 -8.78 3.01
N HIS A 184 -2.04 -7.59 3.36
CA HIS A 184 -2.97 -7.43 4.48
C HIS A 184 -4.35 -8.02 4.16
N TYR A 185 -4.82 -7.93 2.91
CA TYR A 185 -6.01 -8.68 2.48
C TYR A 185 -5.81 -10.19 2.55
N LEU A 186 -4.66 -10.71 2.12
CA LEU A 186 -4.32 -12.13 2.22
C LEU A 186 -4.11 -12.62 3.65
N TYR A 187 -3.86 -11.73 4.59
CA TYR A 187 -3.92 -12.07 6.01
C TYR A 187 -5.37 -12.20 6.51
N LYS A 188 -6.26 -11.29 6.08
CA LYS A 188 -7.64 -11.19 6.58
C LYS A 188 -8.73 -11.90 5.76
N TRP A 189 -8.44 -12.41 4.56
CA TRP A 189 -9.47 -12.97 3.68
C TRP A 189 -10.25 -14.15 4.29
N ARG A 190 -9.64 -14.91 5.22
CA ARG A 190 -10.32 -16.01 5.91
C ARG A 190 -11.37 -15.53 6.92
N GLU A 191 -11.27 -14.28 7.37
CA GLU A 191 -12.15 -13.71 8.38
C GLU A 191 -13.41 -13.11 7.77
N SER A 192 -13.34 -12.65 6.51
CA SER A 192 -14.44 -11.94 5.85
C SER A 192 -14.50 -12.23 4.35
N SER A 193 -15.64 -12.74 3.90
CA SER A 193 -15.95 -12.95 2.48
C SER A 193 -15.93 -11.64 1.67
N ALA A 194 -16.19 -10.49 2.30
CA ALA A 194 -16.10 -9.20 1.61
C ALA A 194 -14.65 -8.83 1.24
N VAL A 195 -13.66 -9.27 2.04
CA VAL A 195 -12.24 -9.05 1.74
C VAL A 195 -11.79 -9.92 0.57
N GLU A 196 -12.33 -11.14 0.46
CA GLU A 196 -12.09 -12.01 -0.69
C GLU A 196 -12.57 -11.38 -2.00
N GLU A 197 -13.79 -10.84 -2.05
CA GLU A 197 -14.31 -10.16 -3.24
C GLU A 197 -13.45 -8.94 -3.62
N LYS A 198 -13.13 -8.09 -2.64
CA LYS A 198 -12.25 -6.92 -2.84
C LYS A 198 -10.86 -7.31 -3.36
N LEU A 199 -10.27 -8.37 -2.82
CA LEU A 199 -8.97 -8.86 -3.24
C LEU A 199 -9.01 -9.39 -4.68
N LEU A 200 -10.04 -10.15 -5.04
CA LEU A 200 -10.23 -10.61 -6.42
C LEU A 200 -10.40 -9.45 -7.39
N ASP A 201 -11.18 -8.44 -7.02
CA ASP A 201 -11.39 -7.25 -7.85
C ASP A 201 -10.08 -6.47 -8.02
N LEU A 202 -9.30 -6.29 -6.95
CA LEU A 202 -7.98 -5.68 -7.03
C LEU A 202 -7.06 -6.43 -8.00
N LEU A 203 -7.00 -7.77 -7.89
CA LEU A 203 -6.18 -8.59 -8.78
C LEU A 203 -6.61 -8.46 -10.25
N LYS A 204 -7.91 -8.32 -10.53
CA LYS A 204 -8.47 -8.19 -11.89
C LYS A 204 -8.26 -6.81 -12.51
N PHE A 205 -8.52 -5.74 -11.77
CA PHE A 205 -8.58 -4.39 -12.33
C PHE A 205 -7.27 -3.61 -12.21
N ASN A 206 -6.31 -4.07 -11.41
CA ASN A 206 -5.06 -3.37 -11.13
C ASN A 206 -3.80 -4.14 -11.59
N THR A 207 -3.91 -4.96 -12.62
CA THR A 207 -2.84 -5.88 -13.10
C THR A 207 -1.50 -5.24 -13.44
N GLU A 208 -1.47 -3.95 -13.79
CA GLU A 208 -0.24 -3.18 -14.09
C GLU A 208 0.34 -2.46 -12.85
N ARG A 209 -0.34 -2.51 -11.71
CA ARG A 209 -0.01 -1.72 -10.51
C ARG A 209 0.64 -2.55 -9.39
N TYR A 210 0.71 -3.87 -9.54
CA TYR A 210 1.36 -4.78 -8.59
C TYR A 210 2.33 -5.73 -9.31
N ASP A 211 3.30 -6.30 -8.60
CA ASP A 211 4.14 -7.38 -9.14
C ASP A 211 3.34 -8.68 -9.15
N LYS A 212 3.05 -9.21 -10.35
CA LYS A 212 2.33 -10.46 -10.53
C LYS A 212 3.04 -11.65 -9.87
N ASN A 213 4.37 -11.71 -9.92
CA ASN A 213 5.12 -12.82 -9.33
C ASN A 213 5.05 -12.79 -7.81
N HIS A 214 5.17 -11.59 -7.22
CA HIS A 214 5.01 -11.38 -5.78
C HIS A 214 3.60 -11.73 -5.33
N ALA A 215 2.57 -11.18 -5.98
CA ALA A 215 1.17 -11.46 -5.66
C ALA A 215 0.84 -12.96 -5.77
N LEU A 216 1.35 -13.63 -6.81
CA LEU A 216 1.17 -15.07 -6.99
C LEU A 216 1.85 -15.88 -5.89
N ALA A 217 3.08 -15.52 -5.51
CA ALA A 217 3.79 -16.16 -4.41
C ALA A 217 3.02 -16.01 -3.09
N GLN A 218 2.50 -14.81 -2.81
CA GLN A 218 1.75 -14.53 -1.60
C GLN A 218 0.40 -15.24 -1.56
N CYS A 219 -0.35 -15.23 -2.66
CA CYS A 219 -1.60 -15.98 -2.74
C CYS A 219 -1.37 -17.47 -2.47
N ARG A 220 -0.24 -18.04 -2.95
CA ARG A 220 0.13 -19.44 -2.65
C ARG A 220 0.46 -19.66 -1.18
N VAL A 221 1.25 -18.77 -0.57
CA VAL A 221 1.64 -18.86 0.85
C VAL A 221 0.41 -18.83 1.75
N HIS A 222 -0.57 -17.98 1.44
CA HIS A 222 -1.81 -17.85 2.21
C HIS A 222 -2.90 -18.86 1.82
N GLU A 223 -2.61 -19.75 0.85
CA GLU A 223 -3.55 -20.73 0.28
C GLU A 223 -4.82 -20.10 -0.32
N PHE A 224 -4.70 -18.87 -0.84
CA PHE A 224 -5.78 -18.17 -1.53
C PHE A 224 -5.93 -18.68 -2.97
N TRP A 225 -6.57 -19.83 -3.11
CA TRP A 225 -6.72 -20.51 -4.40
C TRP A 225 -7.52 -19.74 -5.46
N PRO A 226 -8.61 -19.00 -5.14
CA PRO A 226 -9.32 -18.21 -6.13
C PRO A 226 -8.43 -17.21 -6.88
N GLY A 227 -7.56 -16.49 -6.15
CA GLY A 227 -6.58 -15.57 -6.75
C GLY A 227 -5.48 -16.30 -7.52
N VAL A 228 -4.98 -17.43 -7.01
CA VAL A 228 -3.98 -18.24 -7.71
C VAL A 228 -4.51 -18.76 -9.06
N MET A 229 -5.76 -19.25 -9.10
CA MET A 229 -6.38 -19.71 -10.33
C MET A 229 -6.51 -18.58 -11.33
N TYR A 230 -7.00 -17.41 -10.89
CA TYR A 230 -7.12 -16.24 -11.74
C TYR A 230 -5.76 -15.82 -12.34
N LEU A 231 -4.72 -15.71 -11.52
CA LEU A 231 -3.39 -15.33 -11.99
C LEU A 231 -2.79 -16.35 -12.97
N TYR A 232 -3.01 -17.66 -12.76
CA TYR A 232 -2.59 -18.67 -13.72
C TYR A 232 -3.36 -18.62 -15.04
N GLU A 233 -4.65 -18.28 -15.02
CA GLU A 233 -5.46 -18.14 -16.23
C GLU A 233 -4.96 -16.96 -17.08
N GLU A 234 -4.68 -15.82 -16.44
CA GLU A 234 -4.10 -14.63 -17.08
C GLU A 234 -2.72 -14.91 -17.70
N ASP A 235 -1.83 -15.58 -16.95
CA ASP A 235 -0.48 -15.93 -17.43
C ASP A 235 -0.47 -17.15 -18.37
N LYS A 236 -1.63 -17.72 -18.69
CA LYS A 236 -1.80 -18.92 -19.53
C LYS A 236 -1.04 -20.14 -19.01
N LEU A 237 -0.79 -20.20 -17.70
CA LEU A 237 -0.07 -21.28 -17.01
C LEU A 237 -1.02 -22.44 -16.66
N TYR A 238 -1.79 -22.91 -17.64
CA TYR A 238 -2.83 -23.93 -17.45
C TYR A 238 -2.30 -25.26 -16.90
N HIS A 239 -1.03 -25.59 -17.16
CA HIS A 239 -0.39 -26.79 -16.62
C HIS A 239 -0.32 -26.78 -15.08
N LEU A 240 -0.17 -25.60 -14.46
CA LEU A 240 -0.14 -25.45 -13.00
C LEU A 240 -1.53 -25.58 -12.39
N ILE A 241 -2.57 -25.09 -13.08
CA ILE A 241 -3.98 -25.26 -12.69
C ILE A 241 -4.32 -26.76 -12.65
N ILE A 242 -4.00 -27.49 -13.73
CA ILE A 242 -4.25 -28.94 -13.82
C ILE A 242 -3.49 -29.69 -12.72
N ARG A 243 -2.21 -29.36 -12.50
CA ARG A 243 -1.40 -29.98 -11.44
C ARG A 243 -1.97 -29.72 -10.05
N HIS A 244 -2.51 -28.52 -9.81
CA HIS A 244 -3.17 -28.19 -8.57
C HIS A 244 -4.44 -29.04 -8.38
N TYR A 245 -5.35 -29.05 -9.35
CA TYR A 245 -6.59 -29.83 -9.23
C TYR A 245 -6.35 -31.34 -9.08
N LEU A 246 -5.32 -31.89 -9.75
CA LEU A 246 -4.89 -33.27 -9.56
C LEU A 246 -4.40 -33.53 -8.12
N ARG A 247 -3.62 -32.60 -7.54
CA ARG A 247 -3.12 -32.72 -6.17
C ARG A 247 -4.24 -32.64 -5.13
N HIS A 248 -5.23 -31.78 -5.37
CA HIS A 248 -6.37 -31.58 -4.46
C HIS A 248 -7.57 -32.49 -4.77
N ARG A 249 -7.44 -33.40 -5.75
CA ARG A 249 -8.47 -34.38 -6.16
C ARG A 249 -9.82 -33.76 -6.56
N GLN A 250 -9.80 -32.52 -7.03
CA GLN A 250 -10.98 -31.78 -7.48
C GLN A 250 -11.23 -32.09 -8.96
N TYR A 251 -11.79 -33.27 -9.21
CA TYR A 251 -11.88 -33.81 -10.56
C TYR A 251 -12.96 -33.16 -11.45
N ASP A 252 -14.06 -32.70 -10.86
CA ASP A 252 -15.16 -32.06 -11.60
C ASP A 252 -14.74 -30.68 -12.14
N GLU A 253 -14.04 -29.90 -11.30
CA GLU A 253 -13.48 -28.60 -11.70
C GLU A 253 -12.35 -28.76 -12.70
N LEU A 254 -11.52 -29.80 -12.56
CA LEU A 254 -10.50 -30.16 -13.53
C LEU A 254 -11.10 -30.47 -14.91
N LEU A 255 -12.21 -31.21 -14.98
CA LEU A 255 -12.90 -31.48 -16.24
C LEU A 255 -13.50 -30.20 -16.84
N ALA A 256 -14.12 -29.36 -16.03
CA ALA A 256 -14.65 -28.07 -16.47
C ALA A 256 -13.54 -27.17 -17.02
N CYS A 257 -12.41 -27.09 -16.31
CA CYS A 257 -11.20 -26.36 -16.70
C CYS A 257 -10.61 -26.91 -18.00
N CYS A 258 -10.41 -28.22 -18.12
CA CYS A 258 -9.91 -28.85 -19.35
C CYS A 258 -10.87 -28.61 -20.53
N ARG A 259 -12.19 -28.69 -20.30
CA ARG A 259 -13.18 -28.40 -21.36
C ARG A 259 -13.12 -26.95 -21.82
N LYS A 260 -12.98 -25.98 -20.90
CA LYS A 260 -12.96 -24.52 -21.19
C LYS A 260 -11.62 -24.00 -21.71
N LEU A 261 -10.50 -24.55 -21.24
CA LEU A 261 -9.16 -23.99 -21.47
C LEU A 261 -8.32 -24.85 -22.42
N ALA A 262 -8.57 -26.16 -22.50
CA ALA A 262 -7.82 -27.08 -23.37
C ALA A 262 -8.51 -27.34 -24.72
N HIS A 263 -9.25 -26.37 -25.28
CA HIS A 263 -9.97 -26.59 -26.54
C HIS A 263 -9.08 -27.05 -27.70
N ASN A 264 -7.81 -26.59 -27.75
CA ASN A 264 -6.85 -26.90 -28.82
C ASN A 264 -5.49 -27.46 -28.33
N ASN A 265 -5.25 -27.57 -27.02
CA ASN A 265 -3.94 -27.98 -26.49
C ASN A 265 -3.93 -29.46 -26.10
N ALA A 266 -3.47 -30.32 -27.01
CA ALA A 266 -3.35 -31.76 -26.78
C ALA A 266 -2.44 -32.11 -25.59
N SER A 267 -1.39 -31.31 -25.36
CA SER A 267 -0.44 -31.50 -24.25
C SER A 267 -1.08 -31.35 -22.86
N LEU A 268 -2.07 -30.47 -22.70
CA LEU A 268 -2.79 -30.30 -21.43
C LEU A 268 -3.65 -31.52 -21.11
N TRP A 269 -4.32 -32.09 -22.12
CA TRP A 269 -5.08 -33.33 -21.96
C TRP A 269 -4.19 -34.52 -21.60
N LEU A 270 -3.00 -34.61 -22.20
CA LEU A 270 -2.00 -35.62 -21.85
C LEU A 270 -1.48 -35.45 -20.41
N LEU A 271 -1.23 -34.22 -19.97
CA LEU A 271 -0.82 -33.94 -18.59
C LEU A 271 -1.90 -34.39 -17.60
N THR A 272 -3.17 -34.07 -17.89
CA THR A 272 -4.30 -34.52 -17.08
C THR A 272 -4.41 -36.05 -17.06
N LEU A 273 -4.27 -36.70 -18.21
CA LEU A 273 -4.36 -38.16 -18.34
C LEU A 273 -3.21 -38.88 -17.62
N ASN A 274 -1.97 -38.40 -17.77
CA ASN A 274 -0.81 -38.91 -17.02
C ASN A 274 -0.95 -38.66 -15.51
N GLY A 275 -1.49 -37.50 -15.12
CA GLY A 275 -1.79 -37.18 -13.74
C GLY A 275 -2.81 -38.13 -13.10
N LEU A 276 -3.88 -38.46 -13.84
CA LEU A 276 -4.91 -39.41 -13.40
C LEU A 276 -4.41 -40.86 -13.42
N LYS A 277 -3.54 -41.23 -14.37
CA LYS A 277 -2.90 -42.56 -14.40
C LYS A 277 -2.09 -42.82 -13.12
N ASN A 278 -1.40 -41.79 -12.63
CA ASN A 278 -0.56 -41.88 -11.43
C ASN A 278 -1.37 -41.76 -10.11
N ASP A 279 -2.68 -41.54 -10.16
CA ASP A 279 -3.53 -41.41 -8.97
C ASP A 279 -4.42 -42.63 -8.75
N ALA A 280 -4.10 -43.42 -7.71
CA ALA A 280 -4.79 -44.67 -7.38
C ALA A 280 -6.26 -44.51 -6.95
N GLN A 281 -6.75 -43.29 -6.67
CA GLN A 281 -8.15 -43.05 -6.32
C GLN A 281 -8.90 -42.20 -7.36
N ALA A 282 -8.34 -42.03 -8.56
CA ALA A 282 -9.04 -41.36 -9.64
C ALA A 282 -10.25 -42.20 -10.13
N PRO A 283 -11.46 -41.63 -10.21
CA PRO A 283 -12.61 -42.34 -10.75
C PRO A 283 -12.43 -42.73 -12.23
N ALA A 284 -12.66 -44.00 -12.56
CA ALA A 284 -12.51 -44.54 -13.92
C ALA A 284 -13.40 -43.84 -14.98
N HIS A 285 -14.50 -43.23 -14.56
CA HIS A 285 -15.39 -42.50 -15.46
C HIS A 285 -14.77 -41.21 -16.02
N LEU A 286 -13.90 -40.54 -15.26
CA LEU A 286 -13.21 -39.32 -15.70
C LEU A 286 -12.16 -39.65 -16.76
N PHE A 287 -11.46 -40.76 -16.55
CA PHE A 287 -10.47 -41.29 -17.49
C PHE A 287 -11.11 -41.60 -18.86
N ASN A 288 -12.26 -42.27 -18.85
CA ASN A 288 -13.02 -42.54 -20.08
C ASN A 288 -13.55 -41.27 -20.75
N GLN A 289 -14.03 -40.29 -19.97
CA GLN A 289 -14.49 -39.01 -20.52
C GLN A 289 -13.36 -38.19 -21.16
N ILE A 290 -12.17 -38.18 -20.55
CA ILE A 290 -10.99 -37.50 -21.10
C ILE A 290 -10.54 -38.16 -22.40
N LEU A 291 -10.45 -39.50 -22.42
CA LEU A 291 -10.13 -40.27 -23.62
C LEU A 291 -11.15 -40.02 -24.75
N GLN A 292 -12.44 -39.95 -24.40
CA GLN A 292 -13.50 -39.64 -25.35
C GLN A 292 -13.34 -38.24 -25.93
N VAL A 293 -13.00 -37.23 -25.13
CA VAL A 293 -12.78 -35.86 -25.61
C VAL A 293 -11.52 -35.75 -26.48
N ILE A 294 -10.43 -36.43 -26.12
CA ILE A 294 -9.20 -36.49 -26.94
C ILE A 294 -9.48 -37.13 -28.30
N SER A 295 -10.23 -38.24 -28.30
CA SER A 295 -10.64 -38.97 -29.51
C SER A 295 -11.58 -38.14 -30.40
N GLN A 296 -12.61 -37.52 -29.81
CA GLN A 296 -13.59 -36.71 -30.54
C GLN A 296 -12.98 -35.46 -31.18
N LYS A 297 -12.07 -34.78 -30.49
CA LYS A 297 -11.42 -33.57 -31.01
C LYS A 297 -10.20 -33.87 -31.90
N ARG A 298 -9.86 -35.15 -32.14
CA ARG A 298 -8.67 -35.58 -32.90
C ARG A 298 -7.39 -34.85 -32.49
N LEU A 299 -7.25 -34.55 -31.19
CA LEU A 299 -6.17 -33.71 -30.69
C LEU A 299 -4.81 -34.40 -30.82
N GLN A 300 -4.77 -35.73 -30.88
CA GLN A 300 -3.57 -36.53 -31.12
C GLN A 300 -3.87 -37.84 -31.84
N ALA A 301 -2.82 -38.43 -32.43
CA ALA A 301 -2.89 -39.78 -32.97
C ALA A 301 -3.16 -40.79 -31.83
N PRO A 302 -4.11 -41.73 -31.97
CA PRO A 302 -4.43 -42.74 -30.96
C PRO A 302 -3.22 -43.53 -30.45
N LEU A 303 -2.18 -43.66 -31.29
CA LEU A 303 -0.91 -44.30 -30.95
C LEU A 303 -0.12 -43.55 -29.89
N GLN A 304 -0.09 -42.21 -29.90
CA GLN A 304 0.60 -41.42 -28.87
C GLN A 304 -0.12 -41.47 -27.52
N VAL A 305 -1.45 -41.56 -27.55
CA VAL A 305 -2.27 -41.77 -26.35
C VAL A 305 -1.99 -43.17 -25.78
N LEU A 306 -1.89 -44.18 -26.65
CA LEU A 306 -1.50 -45.53 -26.26
C LEU A 306 -0.06 -45.62 -25.77
N ASP A 307 0.89 -44.90 -26.34
CA ASP A 307 2.29 -44.86 -25.88
C ASP A 307 2.39 -44.16 -24.51
N CYS A 308 1.70 -43.03 -24.29
CA CYS A 308 1.63 -42.41 -22.97
C CYS A 308 0.98 -43.32 -21.91
N LEU A 309 0.01 -44.14 -22.32
CA LEU A 309 -0.64 -45.11 -21.45
C LEU A 309 0.18 -46.39 -21.24
N ALA A 310 0.94 -46.83 -22.23
CA ALA A 310 1.72 -48.06 -22.22
C ALA A 310 3.10 -47.90 -21.57
N VAL A 311 3.61 -46.67 -21.50
CA VAL A 311 4.89 -46.40 -20.84
C VAL A 311 4.67 -46.39 -19.32
N ASP A 312 5.11 -47.46 -18.65
CA ASP A 312 5.14 -47.61 -17.19
C ASP A 312 6.21 -46.73 -16.51
N GLN A 313 7.08 -46.06 -17.27
CA GLN A 313 8.08 -45.07 -16.81
C GLN A 313 8.38 -44.04 -17.92
N GLY A 314 7.89 -42.80 -17.78
CA GLY A 314 7.62 -41.82 -18.87
C GLY A 314 8.79 -41.34 -19.73
N PRO A 315 8.55 -40.48 -20.74
CA PRO A 315 9.59 -39.69 -21.36
C PRO A 315 9.80 -38.39 -20.56
N THR A 316 10.94 -38.30 -19.89
CA THR A 316 11.56 -37.03 -19.49
C THR A 316 11.91 -36.23 -20.75
N PHE A 317 11.21 -35.12 -21.01
CA PHE A 317 11.74 -33.89 -21.64
C PHE A 317 10.84 -32.72 -21.26
#